data_AF-A0A6J7VNH4-F1
#
_entry.id   AF-A0A6J7VNH4-F1
#
_cell.length_a   1.000
_cell.length_b   1.000
_cell.length_c   1.000
_cell.angle_alpha   90.00
_cell.angle_beta   90.00
_cell.angle_gamma   90.00
#
_symmetry.space_group_name_H-M   'P 1'
#
loop_
_entity.id
_entity.type
_entity.pdbx_description
1 polymer ?
#
loop_
_entity_poly.entity_id
_entity_poly.type
_entity_poly.pdbx_seq_one_letter_code
_entity_poly.pdbx_strand_id
1 'polypeptide(L)'
;MCTAYGAKSLKPSAVGGICFTAMGDSVTSEGKLRTETAFEKECRAKFDALTANDFGGAKSYSGIPSGETRTLPDGLKVASDYPPNECTFVNMIKPALEKAGKKLTRESFMKAVRGLGEVNVALGSNGKGSQEPGKTWIATVVHGDKLTAAPTGTAKNANGTYNNCPVDIQCWVPVDATWYPITK
;
A
#
# COMPACT_ATOMS: atom_id res chain seq x y z
N MET A 1 12.27 1.59 0.12
CA MET A 1 10.87 1.59 -0.38
C MET A 1 10.13 2.69 0.35
N CYS A 2 9.35 3.51 -0.35
CA CYS A 2 8.58 4.60 0.24
C CYS A 2 7.36 4.00 1.00
N THR A 3 7.61 3.39 2.15
CA THR A 3 6.57 2.75 2.97
C THR A 3 6.28 3.54 4.23
N ALA A 4 5.14 3.28 4.88
CA ALA A 4 4.84 3.83 6.20
C ALA A 4 5.94 3.52 7.23
N TYR A 5 6.42 2.26 7.28
CA TYR A 5 7.54 1.88 8.14
C TYR A 5 8.82 2.65 7.80
N GLY A 6 9.18 2.69 6.51
CA GLY A 6 10.36 3.42 6.05
C GLY A 6 10.29 4.92 6.35
N ALA A 7 9.12 5.55 6.18
CA ALA A 7 8.90 6.94 6.52
C ALA A 7 9.12 7.17 8.01
N LYS A 8 8.47 6.40 8.88
CA LYS A 8 8.59 6.55 10.34
C LYS A 8 10.03 6.37 10.83
N SER A 9 10.82 5.50 10.21
CA SER A 9 12.19 5.20 10.62
C SER A 9 13.22 6.24 10.18
N LEU A 10 12.88 7.16 9.26
CA LEU A 10 13.81 8.19 8.79
C LEU A 10 13.96 9.34 9.80
N LYS A 11 15.18 9.89 9.87
CA LYS A 11 15.48 11.04 10.73
C LYS A 11 14.68 12.27 10.29
N PRO A 12 14.31 13.19 11.20
CA PRO A 12 13.62 14.44 10.85
C PRO A 12 14.36 15.29 9.80
N SER A 13 15.68 15.20 9.73
CA SER A 13 16.50 15.88 8.71
C SER A 13 16.25 15.40 7.28
N ALA A 14 15.57 14.26 7.08
CA ALA A 14 15.21 13.74 5.77
C ALA A 14 13.86 14.29 5.25
N VAL A 15 13.11 15.02 6.08
CA VAL A 15 11.81 15.61 5.70
C VAL A 15 12.02 16.53 4.50
N GLY A 16 11.12 16.43 3.52
CA GLY A 16 11.25 17.09 2.21
C GLY A 16 12.01 16.25 1.17
N GLY A 17 12.68 15.17 1.58
CA GLY A 17 13.30 14.22 0.65
C GLY A 17 12.27 13.57 -0.27
N ILE A 18 12.67 13.34 -1.52
CA ILE A 18 11.82 12.73 -2.55
C ILE A 18 12.17 11.25 -2.71
N CYS A 19 11.14 10.43 -2.88
CA CYS A 19 11.23 9.01 -3.10
C CYS A 19 10.35 8.63 -4.30
N PHE A 20 10.90 7.91 -5.27
CA PHE A 20 10.12 7.40 -6.41
C PHE A 20 9.74 5.94 -6.15
N THR A 21 8.47 5.61 -6.37
CA THR A 21 7.93 4.29 -6.02
C THR A 21 6.80 3.85 -6.92
N ALA A 22 6.64 2.53 -7.01
CA ALA A 22 5.46 1.91 -7.60
C ALA A 22 4.37 1.62 -6.57
N MET A 23 4.66 1.72 -5.28
CA MET A 23 3.62 1.76 -4.24
C MET A 23 2.96 3.13 -4.30
N GLY A 24 1.64 3.18 -4.28
CA GLY A 24 0.87 4.39 -4.07
C GLY A 24 0.71 4.70 -2.58
N ASP A 25 -0.02 5.78 -2.32
CA ASP A 25 -0.17 6.30 -0.97
C ASP A 25 -1.54 6.04 -0.37
N SER A 26 -1.58 6.19 0.96
CA SER A 26 -2.82 6.27 1.72
C SER A 26 -3.53 7.63 1.56
N VAL A 27 -2.86 8.60 0.95
CA VAL A 27 -3.35 9.97 0.74
C VAL A 27 -3.20 10.41 -0.70
N THR A 28 -4.00 11.37 -1.15
CA THR A 28 -3.85 12.02 -2.44
C THR A 28 -2.83 13.16 -2.36
N SER A 29 -2.38 13.69 -3.50
CA SER A 29 -1.52 14.89 -3.56
C SER A 29 -2.18 16.15 -2.98
N GLU A 30 -3.52 16.15 -2.86
CA GLU A 30 -4.29 17.19 -2.17
C GLU A 30 -4.34 17.00 -0.63
N GLY A 31 -3.68 15.95 -0.10
CA GLY A 31 -3.63 15.66 1.32
C GLY A 31 -4.94 15.10 1.89
N LYS A 32 -5.77 14.46 1.06
CA LYS A 32 -6.99 13.74 1.51
C LYS A 32 -6.69 12.26 1.65
N LEU A 33 -7.36 11.56 2.57
CA LEU A 33 -7.32 10.10 2.57
C LEU A 33 -7.82 9.55 1.23
N ARG A 34 -7.05 8.63 0.65
CA ARG A 34 -7.44 7.99 -0.60
C ARG A 34 -8.60 7.03 -0.34
N THR A 35 -9.56 7.01 -1.25
CA THR A 35 -10.62 5.99 -1.22
C THR A 35 -10.05 4.63 -1.65
N GLU A 36 -10.29 3.62 -0.84
CA GLU A 36 -9.95 2.23 -1.18
C GLU A 36 -10.81 1.71 -2.33
N THR A 37 -10.17 1.00 -3.24
CA THR A 37 -10.85 0.20 -4.28
C THR A 37 -11.61 -0.98 -3.66
N ALA A 38 -12.50 -1.61 -4.42
CA ALA A 38 -13.20 -2.82 -3.96
C ALA A 38 -12.23 -3.95 -3.58
N PHE A 39 -11.15 -4.12 -4.35
CA PHE A 39 -10.10 -5.10 -4.07
C PHE A 39 -9.42 -4.82 -2.72
N GLU A 40 -9.03 -3.59 -2.47
CA GLU A 40 -8.36 -3.19 -1.22
C GLU A 40 -9.28 -3.32 0.00
N LYS A 41 -10.57 -2.98 -0.14
CA LYS A 41 -11.57 -3.20 0.92
C LYS A 41 -11.69 -4.67 1.28
N GLU A 42 -11.69 -5.56 0.29
CA GLU A 42 -11.69 -7.01 0.53
C GLU A 42 -10.41 -7.47 1.24
N CYS A 43 -9.25 -6.97 0.81
CA CYS A 43 -7.97 -7.24 1.47
C CYS A 43 -8.01 -6.85 2.95
N ARG A 44 -8.43 -5.61 3.23
CA ARG A 44 -8.50 -5.06 4.59
C ARG A 44 -9.46 -5.87 5.46
N ALA A 45 -10.66 -6.15 4.95
CA ALA A 45 -11.65 -6.92 5.69
C ALA A 45 -11.16 -8.32 6.06
N LYS A 46 -10.46 -9.01 5.14
CA LYS A 46 -9.85 -10.32 5.43
C LYS A 46 -8.73 -10.21 6.45
N PHE A 47 -7.88 -9.19 6.34
CA PHE A 47 -6.81 -8.97 7.30
C PHE A 47 -7.37 -8.71 8.70
N ASP A 48 -8.31 -7.78 8.84
CA ASP A 48 -8.96 -7.47 10.12
C ASP A 48 -9.63 -8.70 10.74
N ALA A 49 -10.31 -9.52 9.92
CA ALA A 49 -10.95 -10.75 10.41
C ALA A 49 -9.94 -11.77 10.96
N LEU A 50 -8.71 -11.76 10.46
CA LEU A 50 -7.65 -12.68 10.88
C LEU A 50 -6.85 -12.15 12.07
N THR A 51 -6.63 -10.83 12.16
CA THR A 51 -5.60 -10.26 13.05
C THR A 51 -6.12 -9.29 14.10
N ALA A 52 -7.39 -8.87 14.05
CA ALA A 52 -7.89 -7.87 15.01
C ALA A 52 -7.71 -8.29 16.47
N ASN A 53 -7.86 -9.59 16.78
CA ASN A 53 -7.64 -10.10 18.14
C ASN A 53 -6.17 -10.00 18.57
N ASP A 54 -5.22 -10.23 17.66
CA ASP A 54 -3.78 -10.08 17.93
C ASP A 54 -3.41 -8.61 18.19
N PHE A 55 -4.22 -7.68 17.68
CA PHE A 55 -4.10 -6.24 17.92
C PHE A 55 -5.06 -5.72 19.01
N GLY A 56 -5.55 -6.59 19.90
CA GLY A 56 -6.39 -6.17 21.03
C GLY A 56 -7.73 -5.58 20.62
N GLY A 57 -8.29 -6.04 19.49
CA GLY A 57 -9.55 -5.58 18.91
C GLY A 57 -9.42 -4.36 18.00
N ALA A 58 -8.23 -3.76 17.86
CA ALA A 58 -8.01 -2.66 16.94
C ALA A 58 -7.97 -3.15 15.49
N LYS A 59 -8.64 -2.41 14.59
CA LYS A 59 -8.67 -2.72 13.15
C LYS A 59 -7.56 -1.98 12.42
N SER A 60 -7.15 -2.55 11.29
CA SER A 60 -6.15 -1.94 10.42
C SER A 60 -6.59 -0.56 9.95
N TYR A 61 -5.63 0.35 9.83
CA TYR A 61 -5.87 1.71 9.39
C TYR A 61 -4.77 2.19 8.47
N SER A 62 -5.15 2.96 7.44
CA SER A 62 -4.25 3.40 6.39
C SER A 62 -3.02 4.12 6.96
N GLY A 63 -1.83 3.68 6.54
CA GLY A 63 -0.57 4.32 6.92
C GLY A 63 -0.05 4.02 8.33
N ILE A 64 -0.70 3.15 9.13
CA ILE A 64 -0.07 2.62 10.34
C ILE A 64 1.02 1.62 9.94
N PRO A 65 2.28 1.77 10.41
CA PRO A 65 3.36 0.86 10.07
C PRO A 65 3.07 -0.58 10.52
N SER A 66 3.67 -1.52 9.81
CA SER A 66 3.49 -2.95 10.06
C SER A 66 3.77 -3.32 11.52
N GLY A 67 2.84 -4.05 12.15
CA GLY A 67 2.99 -4.59 13.50
C GLY A 67 2.74 -3.58 14.63
N GLU A 68 2.23 -2.39 14.34
CA GLU A 68 1.98 -1.36 15.35
C GLU A 68 0.50 -1.25 15.73
N THR A 69 0.24 -0.80 16.95
CA THR A 69 -1.06 -0.24 17.34
C THR A 69 -0.88 1.21 17.75
N ARG A 70 -1.93 2.01 17.58
CA ARG A 70 -1.90 3.44 17.88
C ARG A 70 -3.24 3.92 18.38
N THR A 71 -3.23 4.83 19.35
CA THR A 71 -4.39 5.66 19.67
C THR A 71 -4.20 7.00 18.98
N LEU A 72 -5.09 7.32 18.04
CA LEU A 72 -5.07 8.57 17.31
C LEU A 72 -5.51 9.73 18.22
N PRO A 73 -5.19 10.99 17.86
CA PRO A 73 -5.56 12.17 18.64
C PRO A 73 -7.06 12.35 18.92
N ASP A 74 -7.93 11.75 18.11
CA ASP A 74 -9.38 11.71 18.32
C ASP A 74 -9.84 10.55 19.22
N GLY A 75 -8.91 9.80 19.81
CA GLY A 75 -9.16 8.65 20.68
C GLY A 75 -9.39 7.34 19.93
N LEU A 76 -9.41 7.33 18.60
CA LEU A 76 -9.60 6.11 17.82
C LEU A 76 -8.39 5.18 17.97
N LYS A 77 -8.65 3.95 18.43
CA LYS A 77 -7.63 2.88 18.47
C LYS A 77 -7.57 2.15 17.13
N VAL A 78 -6.39 2.13 16.54
CA VAL A 78 -6.12 1.55 15.23
C VAL A 78 -4.89 0.65 15.27
N ALA A 79 -4.80 -0.25 14.31
CA ALA A 79 -3.71 -1.20 14.15
C ALA A 79 -3.02 -1.03 12.79
N SER A 80 -1.89 -1.72 12.65
CA SER A 80 -1.14 -1.98 11.43
C SER A 80 -2.03 -1.94 10.21
N ASP A 81 -1.62 -1.18 9.20
CA ASP A 81 -2.32 -1.24 7.92
C ASP A 81 -2.32 -2.68 7.39
N TYR A 82 -3.34 -3.03 6.59
CA TYR A 82 -3.35 -4.33 5.94
C TYR A 82 -2.13 -4.40 5.01
N PRO A 83 -1.53 -5.58 4.81
CA PRO A 83 -0.32 -5.72 4.00
C PRO A 83 -0.66 -5.69 2.49
N PRO A 84 -0.42 -4.56 1.77
CA PRO A 84 -0.91 -4.42 0.40
C PRO A 84 -0.11 -5.28 -0.59
N ASN A 85 1.17 -5.49 -0.32
CA ASN A 85 2.04 -6.34 -1.14
C ASN A 85 1.58 -7.79 -1.11
N GLU A 86 1.33 -8.31 0.09
CA GLU A 86 0.85 -9.66 0.33
C GLU A 86 -0.52 -9.86 -0.32
N CYS A 87 -1.43 -8.87 -0.20
CA CYS A 87 -2.72 -8.98 -0.89
C CYS A 87 -2.56 -9.02 -2.41
N THR A 88 -1.67 -8.18 -2.97
CA THR A 88 -1.34 -8.18 -4.40
C THR A 88 -0.76 -9.53 -4.83
N PHE A 89 0.19 -10.09 -4.08
CA PHE A 89 0.82 -11.38 -4.39
C PHE A 89 -0.19 -12.52 -4.38
N VAL A 90 -1.04 -12.61 -3.36
CA VAL A 90 -2.07 -13.65 -3.26
C VAL A 90 -3.06 -13.56 -4.42
N ASN A 91 -3.42 -12.33 -4.84
CA ASN A 91 -4.29 -12.09 -5.99
C ASN A 91 -3.69 -12.53 -7.34
N MET A 92 -2.38 -12.80 -7.42
CA MET A 92 -1.75 -13.40 -8.60
C MET A 92 -1.43 -14.88 -8.42
N ILE A 93 -0.93 -15.26 -7.24
CA ILE A 93 -0.51 -16.64 -6.96
C ILE A 93 -1.70 -17.57 -7.05
N LYS A 94 -2.85 -17.24 -6.46
CA LYS A 94 -4.02 -18.12 -6.48
C LYS A 94 -4.52 -18.38 -7.92
N PRO A 95 -4.82 -17.36 -8.75
CA PRO A 95 -5.21 -17.60 -10.14
C PRO A 95 -4.15 -18.34 -10.96
N ALA A 96 -2.86 -18.07 -10.72
CA ALA A 96 -1.78 -18.76 -11.42
C ALA A 96 -1.70 -20.26 -11.04
N LEU A 97 -1.91 -20.60 -9.77
CA LEU A 97 -1.98 -22.00 -9.32
C LEU A 97 -3.18 -22.72 -9.94
N GLU A 98 -4.36 -22.08 -9.95
CA GLU A 98 -5.57 -22.62 -10.58
C GLU A 98 -5.37 -22.87 -12.08
N LYS A 99 -4.70 -21.95 -12.78
CA LYS A 99 -4.39 -22.04 -14.21
C LYS A 99 -3.27 -23.04 -14.53
N ALA A 100 -2.28 -23.21 -13.66
CA ALA A 100 -1.21 -24.21 -13.83
C ALA A 100 -1.73 -25.65 -13.69
N GLY A 101 -2.83 -25.84 -12.95
CA GLY A 101 -3.50 -27.13 -12.81
C GLY A 101 -2.75 -28.12 -11.92
N LYS A 102 -3.23 -29.38 -11.90
CA LYS A 102 -2.78 -30.40 -10.94
C LYS A 102 -1.34 -30.89 -11.15
N LYS A 103 -0.76 -30.72 -12.34
CA LYS A 103 0.64 -31.08 -12.63
C LYS A 103 1.55 -29.87 -12.44
N LEU A 104 1.54 -29.33 -11.22
CA LEU A 104 2.26 -28.10 -10.89
C LEU A 104 3.77 -28.30 -11.00
N THR A 105 4.37 -27.59 -11.94
CA THR A 105 5.82 -27.37 -12.05
C THR A 105 6.13 -25.88 -11.96
N ARG A 106 7.37 -25.53 -11.62
CA ARG A 106 7.83 -24.13 -11.66
C ARG A 106 7.56 -23.49 -13.03
N GLU A 107 7.78 -24.23 -14.11
CA GLU A 107 7.54 -23.75 -15.47
C GLU A 107 6.06 -23.49 -15.73
N SER A 108 5.18 -24.44 -15.40
CA SER A 108 3.73 -24.28 -15.58
C SER A 108 3.18 -23.11 -14.76
N PHE A 109 3.67 -22.92 -13.53
CA PHE A 109 3.31 -21.80 -12.67
C PHE A 109 3.78 -20.47 -13.25
N MET A 110 5.05 -20.35 -13.63
CA MET A 110 5.58 -19.11 -14.21
C MET A 110 4.91 -18.76 -15.54
N LYS A 111 4.56 -19.76 -16.36
CA LYS A 111 3.77 -19.57 -17.58
C LYS A 111 2.37 -19.06 -17.26
N ALA A 112 1.73 -19.59 -16.21
CA ALA A 112 0.42 -19.13 -15.76
C ALA A 112 0.46 -17.69 -15.22
N VAL A 113 1.43 -17.36 -14.37
CA VAL A 113 1.67 -15.99 -13.86
C VAL A 113 1.81 -15.02 -15.02
N ARG A 114 2.73 -15.29 -15.97
CA ARG A 114 3.00 -14.43 -17.16
C ARG A 114 1.90 -14.44 -18.22
N GLY A 115 0.75 -15.04 -17.91
CA GLY A 115 -0.44 -15.06 -18.74
C GLY A 115 -1.68 -14.58 -17.99
N LEU A 116 -1.52 -13.88 -16.86
CA LEU A 116 -2.62 -13.27 -16.12
C LEU A 116 -3.11 -11.96 -16.77
N GLY A 117 -2.25 -11.29 -17.56
CA GLY A 117 -2.60 -10.01 -18.17
C GLY A 117 -2.63 -8.88 -17.15
N GLU A 118 -3.66 -8.03 -17.17
CA GLU A 118 -3.86 -6.99 -16.16
C GLU A 118 -4.22 -7.62 -14.80
N VAL A 119 -3.65 -7.10 -13.73
CA VAL A 119 -3.89 -7.57 -12.35
C VAL A 119 -4.14 -6.39 -11.41
N ASN A 120 -4.98 -6.55 -10.40
CA ASN A 120 -5.13 -5.55 -9.36
C ASN A 120 -3.87 -5.49 -8.49
N VAL A 121 -3.43 -4.27 -8.17
CA VAL A 121 -2.32 -3.99 -7.25
C VAL A 121 -2.85 -3.12 -6.13
N ALA A 122 -2.84 -3.64 -4.91
CA ALA A 122 -3.27 -2.88 -3.74
C ALA A 122 -2.23 -1.80 -3.45
N LEU A 123 -2.71 -0.57 -3.25
CA LEU A 123 -1.90 0.59 -2.87
C LEU A 123 -0.64 0.72 -3.75
N GLY A 124 -0.75 0.46 -5.05
CA GLY A 124 0.41 0.45 -5.95
C GLY A 124 0.02 0.50 -7.42
N SER A 125 0.92 1.03 -8.24
CA SER A 125 0.82 1.10 -9.69
C SER A 125 -0.50 1.72 -10.16
N ASN A 126 -0.96 2.75 -9.45
CA ASN A 126 -2.29 3.35 -9.62
C ASN A 126 -3.45 2.32 -9.64
N GLY A 127 -3.36 1.29 -8.81
CA GLY A 127 -4.36 0.22 -8.66
C GLY A 127 -4.19 -0.95 -9.64
N LYS A 128 -3.33 -0.83 -10.66
CA LYS A 128 -3.25 -1.79 -11.78
C LYS A 128 -1.82 -2.15 -12.14
N GLY A 129 -1.55 -3.44 -12.20
CA GLY A 129 -0.31 -4.02 -12.68
C GLY A 129 -0.52 -4.83 -13.94
N SER A 130 0.57 -5.42 -14.44
CA SER A 130 0.52 -6.33 -15.59
C SER A 130 1.50 -7.48 -15.38
N GLN A 131 1.07 -8.64 -15.86
CA GLN A 131 1.81 -9.90 -15.98
C GLN A 131 1.65 -10.43 -17.41
N GLU A 132 1.89 -9.57 -18.40
CA GLU A 132 1.94 -9.96 -19.80
C GLU A 132 3.17 -10.80 -20.14
N PRO A 133 3.13 -11.58 -21.24
CA PRO A 133 4.28 -12.33 -21.71
C PRO A 133 5.54 -11.46 -21.84
N GLY A 134 6.64 -11.94 -21.25
CA GLY A 134 7.93 -11.24 -21.28
C GLY A 134 8.12 -10.16 -20.21
N LYS A 135 7.10 -9.86 -19.39
CA LYS A 135 7.26 -8.94 -18.25
C LYS A 135 7.77 -9.69 -17.01
N THR A 136 8.73 -9.10 -16.30
CA THR A 136 9.33 -9.69 -15.08
C THR A 136 8.96 -8.94 -13.79
N TRP A 137 8.23 -7.84 -13.89
CA TRP A 137 7.75 -7.04 -12.76
C TRP A 137 6.27 -6.67 -12.95
N ILE A 138 5.55 -6.47 -11.84
CA ILE A 138 4.10 -6.24 -11.86
C ILE A 138 3.77 -4.78 -12.17
N ALA A 139 4.49 -3.85 -11.53
CA ALA A 139 4.25 -2.42 -11.66
C ALA A 139 4.29 -1.95 -13.12
N THR A 140 3.41 -1.03 -13.47
CA THR A 140 3.34 -0.38 -14.78
C THR A 140 3.66 1.10 -14.71
N VAL A 141 3.52 1.70 -13.53
CA VAL A 141 3.79 3.11 -13.28
C VAL A 141 4.49 3.34 -11.95
N VAL A 142 5.19 4.46 -11.85
CA VAL A 142 5.77 5.02 -10.62
C VAL A 142 5.31 6.46 -10.44
N HIS A 143 5.42 6.99 -9.24
CA HIS A 143 5.26 8.41 -8.94
C HIS A 143 6.27 8.85 -7.89
N GLY A 144 6.35 10.16 -7.68
CA GLY A 144 7.19 10.75 -6.66
C GLY A 144 6.38 11.05 -5.39
N ASP A 145 7.00 10.77 -4.25
CA ASP A 145 6.48 11.13 -2.94
C ASP A 145 7.49 11.97 -2.18
N LYS A 146 6.98 12.85 -1.34
CA LYS A 146 7.76 13.67 -0.43
C LYS A 146 7.58 13.20 1.01
N LEU A 147 8.70 13.00 1.70
CA LEU A 147 8.69 12.72 3.12
C LEU A 147 8.10 13.91 3.88
N THR A 148 6.98 13.69 4.56
CA THR A 148 6.23 14.72 5.26
C THR A 148 6.16 14.37 6.73
N ALA A 149 6.47 15.34 7.59
CA ALA A 149 6.37 15.16 9.03
C ALA A 149 4.93 15.37 9.49
N ALA A 150 4.42 14.44 10.30
CA ALA A 150 3.26 14.66 11.14
C ALA A 150 3.66 14.21 12.55
N PRO A 151 4.13 15.13 13.41
CA PRO A 151 4.50 14.77 14.78
C PRO A 151 3.33 14.13 15.53
N THR A 152 3.62 13.20 16.45
CA THR A 152 2.61 12.62 17.35
C THR A 152 1.78 13.72 18.02
N GLY A 153 0.46 13.55 18.02
CA GLY A 153 -0.48 14.54 18.57
C GLY A 153 -0.88 15.65 17.58
N THR A 154 -0.36 15.65 16.35
CA THR A 154 -0.88 16.52 15.27
C THR A 154 -2.40 16.33 15.17
N ALA A 155 -3.18 17.41 15.15
CA ALA A 155 -4.63 17.29 14.98
C ALA A 155 -5.01 17.00 13.51
N LYS A 156 -6.17 16.37 13.30
CA LYS A 156 -6.74 16.24 11.94
C LYS A 156 -7.04 17.62 11.37
N ASN A 157 -6.68 17.83 10.10
CA ASN A 157 -7.06 18.99 9.32
C ASN A 157 -8.47 18.80 8.69
N ALA A 158 -8.94 19.79 7.94
CA ALA A 158 -10.23 19.75 7.25
C ALA A 158 -10.36 18.63 6.21
N ASN A 159 -9.24 18.07 5.74
CA ASN A 159 -9.19 16.93 4.81
C ASN A 159 -9.21 15.57 5.54
N GLY A 160 -9.29 15.58 6.88
CA GLY A 160 -9.29 14.37 7.70
C GLY A 160 -7.91 13.72 7.87
N THR A 161 -6.83 14.41 7.51
CA THR A 161 -5.44 13.94 7.60
C THR A 161 -4.64 14.72 8.64
N TYR A 162 -3.45 14.23 8.98
CA TYR A 162 -2.55 14.79 9.99
C TYR A 162 -1.38 15.45 9.29
N ASN A 163 -1.47 16.75 9.01
CA ASN A 163 -0.50 17.45 8.15
C ASN A 163 -0.26 16.73 6.82
N ASN A 164 -1.34 16.35 6.12
CA ASN A 164 -1.36 15.55 4.90
C ASN A 164 -0.93 14.09 5.04
N CYS A 165 -0.53 13.64 6.23
CA CYS A 165 -0.31 12.22 6.51
C CYS A 165 -1.61 11.51 6.89
N PRO A 166 -1.76 10.21 6.60
CA PRO A 166 -2.96 9.46 6.98
C PRO A 166 -3.10 9.32 8.51
N VAL A 167 -1.98 9.36 9.24
CA VAL A 167 -1.86 9.23 10.70
C VAL A 167 -0.84 10.24 11.22
N ASP A 168 -0.84 10.54 12.52
CA ASP A 168 0.05 11.52 13.18
C ASP A 168 1.47 10.97 13.40
N ILE A 169 2.07 10.47 12.32
CA ILE A 169 3.46 10.05 12.19
C ILE A 169 4.01 10.47 10.82
N GLN A 170 5.33 10.58 10.71
CA GLN A 170 6.01 10.85 9.44
C GLN A 170 5.60 9.83 8.36
N CYS A 171 5.27 10.33 7.17
CA CYS A 171 4.73 9.55 6.06
C CYS A 171 5.28 10.02 4.70
N TRP A 172 5.00 9.24 3.65
CA TRP A 172 5.17 9.67 2.26
C TRP A 172 3.84 10.26 1.77
N VAL A 173 3.92 11.39 1.06
CA VAL A 173 2.77 12.08 0.45
C VAL A 173 3.11 12.34 -1.02
N PRO A 174 2.20 12.05 -1.97
CA PRO A 174 2.48 12.28 -3.38
C PRO A 174 2.84 13.75 -3.63
N VAL A 175 3.88 14.01 -4.43
CA VAL A 175 4.20 15.40 -4.85
C VAL A 175 3.15 15.96 -5.79
N ASP A 176 2.57 15.12 -6.64
CA ASP A 176 1.51 15.45 -7.59
C ASP A 176 0.61 14.23 -7.85
N ALA A 177 -0.34 14.36 -8.78
CA ALA A 177 -1.20 13.26 -9.21
C ALA A 177 -0.61 12.45 -10.37
N THR A 178 0.63 12.74 -10.78
CA THR A 178 1.23 12.21 -12.01
C THR A 178 1.84 10.84 -11.75
N TRP A 179 1.41 9.87 -12.55
CA TRP A 179 2.01 8.55 -12.62
C TRP A 179 2.80 8.41 -13.92
N TYR A 180 4.08 8.09 -13.79
CA TYR A 180 5.03 7.93 -14.88
C TYR A 180 5.12 6.46 -15.29
N PRO A 181 4.94 6.12 -16.58
CA PRO A 181 5.09 4.75 -17.07
C PRO A 181 6.48 4.18 -16.81
N ILE A 182 6.52 2.92 -16.34
CA ILE A 182 7.73 2.10 -16.38
C ILE A 182 7.82 1.51 -17.79
N THR A 183 8.65 2.10 -18.64
CA THR A 183 8.93 1.56 -19.98
C THR A 183 9.83 0.33 -19.88
N LYS A 184 9.76 -0.54 -20.90
CA LYS A 184 10.65 -1.71 -21.03
C LYS A 184 12.11 -1.30 -21.16
#